data_AF-A0AAP0J5H9-F1
#
_entry.id   AF-A0AAP0J5H9-F1
#
_cell.length_a   1.000
_cell.length_b   1.000
_cell.length_c   1.000
_cell.angle_alpha   90.00
_cell.angle_beta   90.00
_cell.angle_gamma   90.00
#
_symmetry.space_group_name_H-M   'P 1'
#
loop_
_entity.id
_entity.type
_entity.pdbx_description
1 polymer ?
#
loop_
_entity_poly.entity_id
_entity_poly.type
_entity_poly.pdbx_seq_one_letter_code
_entity_poly.pdbx_strand_id
1 'polypeptide(L)' 'MASHVLKTPISVFMTNGNAGKFIQISSYGEEYGKAVKGPIQVLFHRYGHYDVLETISAPHHPKVER' A
#
# COMPACT_ATOMS: atom_id res chain seq x y z
N MET A 1 0.40 15.73 -4.33
CA MET A 1 0.68 14.40 -3.72
C MET A 1 0.32 13.31 -4.72
N ALA A 2 0.99 12.15 -4.70
CA ALA A 2 0.82 11.10 -5.73
C ALA A 2 -0.60 10.52 -5.81
N SER A 3 -1.34 10.50 -4.69
CA SER A 3 -2.75 10.09 -4.65
C SER A 3 -3.64 10.83 -5.64
N HIS A 4 -3.40 12.13 -5.83
CA HIS A 4 -4.16 12.96 -6.76
C HIS A 4 -3.80 12.67 -8.23
N VAL A 5 -2.52 12.39 -8.50
CA VAL A 5 -2.03 12.04 -9.84
C VAL A 5 -2.58 10.68 -10.27
N LEU A 6 -2.59 9.71 -9.34
CA LEU A 6 -3.06 8.34 -9.56
C LEU A 6 -4.58 8.19 -9.38
N LYS A 7 -5.27 9.22 -8.87
CA LYS A 7 -6.70 9.19 -8.49
C LYS A 7 -7.06 7.95 -7.67
N THR A 8 -6.17 7.56 -6.75
CA THR A 8 -6.24 6.32 -5.98
C THR A 8 -5.84 6.62 -4.54
N PRO A 9 -6.56 6.08 -3.53
CA PRO A 9 -6.17 6.27 -2.14
C PRO A 9 -4.83 5.59 -1.84
N ILE A 10 -4.00 6.24 -1.03
CA ILE A 10 -2.70 5.73 -0.58
C ILE A 10 -2.71 5.65 0.95
N SER A 11 -2.52 4.45 1.48
CA SER A 11 -2.41 4.19 2.92
C SER A 11 -0.94 3.97 3.29
N VAL A 12 -0.46 4.75 4.25
CA VAL A 12 0.92 4.67 4.72
C VAL A 12 0.96 3.93 6.05
N PHE A 13 1.75 2.87 6.09
CA PHE A 13 1.98 2.04 7.26
C PHE A 13 3.39 2.23 7.80
N MET A 14 3.60 1.90 9.07
CA MET A 14 4.93 1.79 9.68
C MET A 14 5.00 0.50 10.50
N THR A 15 6.19 -0.08 10.64
CA THR A 15 6.39 -1.22 11.55
C THR A 15 6.38 -0.75 13.01
N ASN A 16 5.58 -1.42 13.84
CA ASN A 16 5.69 -1.29 15.29
C ASN A 16 6.88 -2.12 15.77
N GLY A 17 7.91 -1.45 16.30
CA GLY A 17 9.23 -2.02 16.62
C GLY A 17 9.22 -3.21 17.59
N ASN A 18 8.12 -3.43 18.33
CA ASN A 18 8.01 -4.54 19.28
C ASN A 18 7.18 -5.74 18.77
N ALA A 19 6.38 -5.60 17.72
CA ALA A 19 5.31 -6.57 17.44
C ALA A 19 5.30 -7.13 16.01
N GLY A 20 6.16 -6.65 15.11
CA GLY A 20 6.11 -7.02 13.69
C GLY A 20 4.78 -6.66 13.02
N LYS A 21 3.95 -5.84 13.67
CA LYS A 21 2.65 -5.39 13.18
C LYS A 21 2.80 -4.08 12.42
N PHE A 22 2.07 -3.96 11.32
CA PHE A 22 1.93 -2.72 10.59
C PHE A 22 0.86 -1.84 11.23
N ILE A 23 1.19 -0.59 11.51
CA ILE A 23 0.24 0.44 11.97
C ILE A 23 0.05 1.46 10.86
N GLN A 24 -1.20 1.77 10.52
CA GLN A 24 -1.49 2.85 9.56
C GLN A 24 -1.22 4.18 10.24
N ILE A 25 -0.31 4.97 9.67
CA ILE A 25 0.10 6.28 10.20
C ILE A 25 -0.46 7.45 9.38
N SER A 26 -0.89 7.20 8.14
CA SER A 26 -1.50 8.22 7.30
C SER A 26 -2.37 7.63 6.19
N SER A 27 -3.25 8.46 5.65
CA SER A 27 -4.19 8.15 4.58
C SER A 27 -4.31 9.36 3.67
N TYR A 28 -4.22 9.15 2.35
CA TYR A 28 -4.31 10.22 1.37
C TYR A 28 -5.26 9.84 0.23
N GLY A 29 -6.04 10.80 -0.27
CA GLY A 29 -6.94 10.57 -1.40
C GLY A 29 -8.17 9.73 -1.04
N GLU A 30 -8.67 9.85 0.19
CA GLU A 30 -9.88 9.15 0.66
C GLU A 30 -11.12 9.49 -0.19
N GLU A 31 -11.13 10.68 -0.80
CA GLU A 31 -12.11 11.12 -1.80
C GLU A 31 -12.19 10.21 -3.03
N TYR A 32 -11.14 9.42 -3.31
CA TYR A 32 -11.09 8.43 -4.39
C TYR A 32 -11.54 7.02 -3.96
N GLY A 33 -11.99 6.86 -2.70
CA GLY A 33 -12.19 5.59 -1.97
C GLY A 33 -13.11 4.52 -2.57
N LYS A 34 -13.58 4.69 -3.81
CA LYS A 34 -14.47 3.74 -4.51
C LYS A 34 -14.00 3.36 -5.91
N ALA A 35 -12.96 3.99 -6.47
CA ALA A 35 -12.78 4.01 -7.92
C ALA A 35 -11.92 2.89 -8.50
N VAL A 36 -10.92 2.34 -7.80
CA VAL A 36 -9.98 1.40 -8.44
C VAL A 36 -9.39 0.45 -7.41
N LYS A 37 -9.64 -0.86 -7.56
CA LYS A 37 -8.89 -2.03 -7.02
C LYS A 37 -8.40 -2.04 -5.54
N GLY A 38 -8.82 -1.09 -4.71
CA GLY A 38 -8.36 -0.94 -3.33
C GLY A 38 -7.22 0.09 -3.18
N PRO A 39 -6.94 0.54 -1.95
CA PRO A 39 -5.88 1.52 -1.69
C PRO A 39 -4.49 0.95 -1.98
N ILE A 40 -3.59 1.80 -2.49
CA ILE A 40 -2.16 1.49 -2.56
C ILE A 40 -1.61 1.55 -1.14
N GLN A 41 -1.05 0.45 -0.67
CA GLN A 41 -0.49 0.36 0.67
C GLN A 41 1.03 0.45 0.58
N VAL A 42 1.62 1.36 1.34
CA VAL A 42 3.08 1.53 1.39
C VAL A 42 3.58 1.45 2.83
N LEU A 43 4.75 0.86 3.02
CA LEU A 43 5.47 0.80 4.28
C LEU A 43 6.51 1.93 4.33
N PHE A 44 6.36 2.84 5.28
CA PHE A 44 7.33 3.86 5.60
C PHE A 44 8.39 3.35 6.57
N HIS A 45 9.64 3.47 6.15
CA HIS A 45 10.81 3.29 7.01
C HIS A 45 11.23 4.64 7.58
N ARG A 46 11.53 4.70 8.88
CA ARG A 46 11.85 5.91 9.65
C ARG A 46 12.97 6.80 9.06
N TYR A 47 13.68 6.32 8.06
CA TYR A 47 14.76 6.99 7.34
C TYR A 47 14.34 7.65 6.02
N GLY A 48 13.04 7.67 5.69
CA GLY A 48 12.54 8.34 4.47
C GLY A 48 12.22 7.42 3.29
N HIS A 49 12.43 6.10 3.44
CA HIS A 49 12.17 5.12 2.39
C HIS A 49 10.74 4.59 2.47
N TYR A 50 10.20 4.21 1.30
CA TYR A 50 8.89 3.61 1.16
C TYR A 50 9.00 2.31 0.36
N ASP A 51 8.41 1.24 0.87
CA ASP A 51 8.23 -0.02 0.14
C ASP A 51 6.75 -0.26 -0.14
N VAL A 52 6.43 -0.99 -1.21
CA VAL A 52 5.06 -1.41 -1.49
C VAL A 52 4.68 -2.56 -0.57
N LEU A 53 3.56 -2.41 0.15
CA LEU A 53 2.99 -3.51 0.92
C LEU A 53 2.04 -4.29 0.00
N GLU A 54 2.59 -5.26 -0.74
CA GLU A 54 1.75 -6.18 -1.52
C GLU A 54 0.95 -7.05 -0.57
N THR A 55 -0.36 -6.82 -0.51
CA THR A 55 -1.27 -7.82 0.04
C THR A 55 -1.35 -8.95 -0.98
N ILE A 56 -0.89 -10.14 -0.61
CA ILE A 56 -1.08 -11.36 -1.39
C ILE A 56 -2.58 -11.68 -1.37
N SER A 57 -3.37 -10.98 -2.17
CA SER A 57 -4.74 -11.37 -2.47
C SER A 57 -4.69 -12.34 -3.65
N ALA A 58 -4.56 -13.63 -3.29
CA ALA A 58 -4.60 -14.82 -4.14
C ALA A 58 -3.37 -15.08 -5.05
N PRO A 59 -3.00 -16.36 -5.25
CA PRO A 59 -1.84 -16.75 -6.06
C PRO A 59 -2.10 -16.40 -7.53
N HIS A 60 -1.42 -15.36 -8.01
CA HIS A 60 -1.23 -15.16 -9.44
C HIS A 60 -0.32 -16.30 -9.92
N HIS A 61 -0.91 -17.39 -10.41
CA HIS A 61 -0.17 -18.45 -11.08
C HIS A 61 0.59 -17.81 -12.25
N PRO A 62 1.94 -17.89 -12.30
CA PRO A 62 2.64 -17.53 -13.52
C PRO A 62 2.25 -18.56 -14.56
N LYS A 63 1.51 -18.14 -15.59
CA LYS A 63 1.26 -18.96 -16.76
C LYS A 63 2.60 -19.13 -17.47
N VAL A 64 3.31 -20.21 -17.12
CA VAL A 64 4.45 -20.70 -17.89
C VAL A 64 3.89 -21.16 -19.23
N GLU A 65 4.00 -20.30 -20.22
CA GLU A 65 3.81 -20.65 -21.62
C GLU A 65 5.03 -21.48 -22.04
N ARG A 66 4.78 -22.73 -22.42
CA ARG A 66 5.76 -23.66 -23.03
C ARG A 66 5.59 -23.62 -24.53
#